data_AF-A0A2S5KXW4-F1
#
_entry.id   AF-A0A2S5KXW4-F1
#
_cell.length_a   1.000
_cell.length_b   1.000
_cell.length_c   1.000
_cell.angle_alpha   90.00
_cell.angle_beta   90.00
_cell.angle_gamma   90.00
#
_symmetry.space_group_name_H-M   'P 1'
#
loop_
_entity.id
_entity.type
_entity.pdbx_description
1 polymer ?
#
loop_
_entity_poly.entity_id
_entity_poly.type
_entity_poly.pdbx_seq_one_letter_code
_entity_poly.pdbx_strand_id
1 'polypeptide(L)'
;MSENNSIGIVAPQTAHFNEPLTLKSGAVLAQFNLIYETYGTLNADKSNAVLICHALSGTHHVAGKYSEQDKYPGWWDNLVGPGKPLDTNKFFVIGVNNLGGCHGSSGPISINPDTGKPWGSAFPIVTVEDWVNSQARLLDQLGITQLAAVIGGSLGGMQALQWTIAYPERVRHALVIASAPNLTAQNIAFNEVARQAIITDPEFHGGDYYEHGVVPRRGLRIARMLGHITYLSDDAMGEKFGRKLKDDIKYSFNVEFEMESYLRYQGDKFAGEFDANTYLRMTRALDYYDPARAYDGDLSKALSQAKAKFLVLSFTSDWRFSPARSREIVKALL
;
A
#
# COMPACT_ATOMS: atom_id res chain seq x y z
N MET A 1 -10.55 17.86 -20.58
CA MET A 1 -9.68 18.35 -19.49
C MET A 1 -8.37 18.73 -20.14
N SER A 2 -7.96 19.99 -20.05
CA SER A 2 -6.74 20.50 -20.70
C SER A 2 -5.50 19.75 -20.23
N GLU A 3 -4.56 19.47 -21.14
CA GLU A 3 -3.26 18.82 -20.88
C GLU A 3 -2.42 19.51 -19.78
N ASN A 4 -2.77 20.75 -19.40
CA ASN A 4 -2.07 21.58 -18.41
C ASN A 4 -2.03 21.04 -16.96
N ASN A 5 -2.78 19.99 -16.62
CA ASN A 5 -2.82 19.44 -15.27
C ASN A 5 -2.07 18.09 -15.13
N SER A 6 -1.37 17.66 -16.18
CA SER A 6 -0.55 16.45 -16.15
C SER A 6 0.79 16.73 -15.48
N ILE A 7 1.31 15.74 -14.75
CA ILE A 7 2.70 15.73 -14.27
C ILE A 7 3.69 15.45 -15.41
N GLY A 8 3.23 14.82 -16.50
CA GLY A 8 4.09 14.41 -17.61
C GLY A 8 4.88 13.14 -17.32
N ILE A 9 6.05 13.02 -17.95
CA ILE A 9 6.96 11.89 -17.77
C ILE A 9 7.77 12.05 -16.49
N VAL A 10 7.81 10.99 -15.68
CA VAL A 10 8.55 10.91 -14.42
C VAL A 10 9.51 9.73 -14.43
N ALA A 11 10.44 9.71 -13.50
CA ALA A 11 11.35 8.59 -13.31
C ALA A 11 11.54 8.32 -11.80
N PRO A 12 11.60 7.04 -11.41
CA PRO A 12 11.86 6.69 -10.02
C PRO A 12 13.32 7.00 -9.65
N GLN A 13 13.53 7.28 -8.37
CA GLN A 13 14.81 7.49 -7.74
C GLN A 13 15.07 6.40 -6.70
N THR A 14 16.34 6.09 -6.46
CA THR A 14 16.76 5.12 -5.45
C THR A 14 17.49 5.82 -4.32
N ALA A 15 16.97 5.70 -3.09
CA ALA A 15 17.68 6.04 -1.88
C ALA A 15 18.34 4.79 -1.29
N HIS A 16 19.67 4.84 -1.14
CA HIS A 16 20.48 3.77 -0.58
C HIS A 16 20.82 4.07 0.88
N PHE A 17 20.56 3.12 1.77
CA PHE A 17 20.85 3.24 3.20
C PHE A 17 21.82 2.16 3.65
N ASN A 18 22.94 2.57 4.24
CA ASN A 18 23.97 1.67 4.76
C ASN A 18 23.92 1.57 6.30
N GLU A 19 23.08 2.38 6.95
CA GLU A 19 22.81 2.27 8.37
C GLU A 19 21.78 1.16 8.65
N PRO A 20 22.08 0.22 9.56
CA PRO A 20 21.16 -0.87 9.87
C PRO A 20 19.77 -0.37 10.32
N LEU A 21 18.72 -1.00 9.81
CA LEU A 21 17.34 -0.82 10.28
C LEU A 21 16.93 -2.06 11.09
N THR A 22 16.78 -1.87 12.41
CA THR A 22 16.19 -2.89 13.28
C THR A 22 14.67 -2.83 13.15
N LEU A 23 14.08 -3.94 12.72
CA LEU A 23 12.64 -4.08 12.54
C LEU A 23 11.95 -4.40 13.86
N LYS A 24 10.63 -4.20 13.93
CA LYS A 24 9.80 -4.58 15.09
C LYS A 24 9.92 -6.05 15.48
N SER A 25 10.21 -6.93 14.52
CA SER A 25 10.44 -8.35 14.74
C SER A 25 11.78 -8.66 15.42
N GLY A 26 12.68 -7.68 15.55
CA GLY A 26 14.07 -7.86 16.01
C GLY A 26 15.04 -8.24 14.88
N ALA A 27 14.54 -8.56 13.68
CA ALA A 27 15.39 -8.75 12.51
C ALA A 27 16.05 -7.42 12.11
N VAL A 28 17.24 -7.51 11.50
CA VAL A 28 18.02 -6.34 11.08
C VAL A 28 18.26 -6.38 9.58
N LEU A 29 17.88 -5.31 8.89
CA LEU A 29 18.33 -5.05 7.54
C LEU A 29 19.60 -4.20 7.62
N ALA A 30 20.77 -4.81 7.38
CA ALA A 30 22.07 -4.13 7.50
C ALA A 30 22.20 -2.95 6.51
N GLN A 31 21.66 -3.14 5.31
CA GLN A 31 21.53 -2.13 4.27
C GLN A 31 20.22 -2.36 3.50
N PHE A 32 19.65 -1.31 2.94
CA PHE A 32 18.43 -1.41 2.15
C PHE A 32 18.28 -0.24 1.17
N ASN A 33 17.44 -0.46 0.15
CA ASN A 33 17.09 0.53 -0.85
C ASN A 33 15.61 0.88 -0.74
N LEU A 34 15.29 2.17 -0.88
CA LEU A 34 13.92 2.64 -1.10
C LEU A 34 13.82 3.26 -2.48
N ILE A 35 12.83 2.83 -3.24
CA ILE A 35 12.44 3.47 -4.50
C ILE A 35 11.35 4.49 -4.21
N TYR A 36 11.54 5.69 -4.72
CA TYR A 36 10.61 6.79 -4.54
C TYR A 36 10.49 7.67 -5.79
N GLU A 37 9.40 8.41 -5.88
CA GLU A 37 9.18 9.46 -6.87
C GLU A 37 8.81 10.75 -6.17
N THR A 38 9.08 11.86 -6.85
CA THR A 38 8.79 13.21 -6.35
C THR A 38 8.09 14.05 -7.41
N TYR A 39 7.11 14.84 -7.01
CA TYR A 39 6.30 15.67 -7.92
C TYR A 39 6.21 17.10 -7.38
N GLY A 40 6.46 18.08 -8.25
CA GLY A 40 6.58 19.49 -7.85
C GLY A 40 7.98 19.82 -7.30
N THR A 41 8.10 20.98 -6.65
CA THR A 41 9.39 21.52 -6.20
C THR A 41 9.42 21.75 -4.69
N LEU A 42 10.43 21.22 -4.01
CA LEU A 42 10.67 21.47 -2.59
C LEU A 42 11.09 22.93 -2.39
N ASN A 43 10.40 23.65 -1.52
CA ASN A 43 10.69 25.05 -1.24
C ASN A 43 11.94 25.22 -0.37
N ALA A 44 12.47 26.45 -0.28
CA ALA A 44 13.76 26.74 0.37
C ALA A 44 13.80 26.38 1.87
N ASP A 45 12.70 26.57 2.59
CA ASP A 45 12.55 26.19 4.01
C ASP A 45 12.08 24.74 4.18
N LYS A 46 11.90 24.00 3.07
CA LYS A 46 11.47 22.60 3.00
C LYS A 46 10.15 22.30 3.73
N SER A 47 9.31 23.32 3.88
CA SER A 47 8.04 23.22 4.59
C SER A 47 6.91 22.66 3.73
N ASN A 48 7.03 22.59 2.40
CA ASN A 48 5.92 22.20 1.52
C ASN A 48 5.87 20.70 1.15
N ALA A 49 6.60 19.83 1.85
CA ALA A 49 6.64 18.39 1.54
C ALA A 49 5.37 17.64 1.97
N VAL A 50 4.82 16.80 1.09
CA VAL A 50 3.67 15.93 1.36
C VAL A 50 4.02 14.48 1.04
N LEU A 51 3.92 13.58 2.02
CA LEU A 51 4.16 12.16 1.83
C LEU A 51 2.84 11.44 1.51
N ILE A 52 2.82 10.66 0.42
CA ILE A 52 1.74 9.75 0.09
C ILE A 52 2.13 8.32 0.44
N CYS A 53 1.38 7.75 1.39
CA CYS A 53 1.49 6.36 1.77
C CYS A 53 0.54 5.50 0.91
N HIS A 54 1.09 4.58 0.14
CA HIS A 54 0.30 3.74 -0.76
C HIS A 54 -0.46 2.62 0.00
N ALA A 55 -1.56 2.17 -0.60
CA ALA A 55 -2.33 1.01 -0.13
C ALA A 55 -1.67 -0.33 -0.52
N LEU A 56 -2.34 -1.46 -0.27
CA LEU A 56 -1.79 -2.82 -0.43
C LEU A 56 -1.14 -3.09 -1.79
N SER A 57 -1.75 -2.66 -2.90
CA SER A 57 -1.22 -2.87 -4.25
C SER A 57 -0.74 -1.59 -4.92
N GLY A 58 -0.61 -0.50 -4.17
CA GLY A 58 -0.03 0.74 -4.69
C GLY A 58 1.50 0.68 -4.69
N THR A 59 2.12 1.70 -5.26
CA THR A 59 3.59 1.78 -5.45
C THR A 59 4.07 3.22 -5.24
N HIS A 60 5.36 3.49 -5.44
CA HIS A 60 5.89 4.86 -5.48
C HIS A 60 5.32 5.70 -6.64
N HIS A 61 4.78 5.07 -7.69
CA HIS A 61 4.27 5.73 -8.89
C HIS A 61 2.86 6.30 -8.70
N VAL A 62 2.77 7.44 -8.03
CA VAL A 62 1.51 8.08 -7.67
C VAL A 62 0.88 8.82 -8.85
N ALA A 63 1.65 9.49 -9.69
CA ALA A 63 1.16 10.31 -10.81
C ALA A 63 2.14 10.38 -11.99
N GLY A 64 1.67 10.92 -13.11
CA GLY A 64 2.46 10.98 -14.34
C GLY A 64 2.58 9.61 -15.02
N LYS A 65 3.50 9.50 -15.97
CA LYS A 65 3.80 8.26 -16.73
C LYS A 65 5.31 8.02 -16.78
N TYR A 66 5.76 6.81 -17.08
CA TYR A 66 7.17 6.53 -17.40
C TYR A 66 7.47 6.70 -18.89
N SER A 67 6.48 6.47 -19.74
CA SER A 67 6.58 6.67 -21.17
C SER A 67 5.30 7.28 -21.74
N GLU A 68 5.42 7.98 -22.87
CA GLU A 68 4.25 8.52 -23.59
C GLU A 68 3.29 7.40 -24.04
N GLN A 69 3.83 6.20 -24.24
CA GLN A 69 3.09 5.00 -24.64
C GLN A 69 2.35 4.32 -23.48
N ASP A 70 2.61 4.72 -22.23
CA ASP A 70 1.94 4.12 -21.08
C ASP A 70 0.44 4.37 -21.17
N LYS A 71 -0.32 3.28 -21.09
CA LYS A 71 -1.78 3.30 -21.20
C LYS A 71 -2.44 4.06 -20.04
N TYR A 72 -1.85 3.98 -18.85
CA TYR A 72 -2.40 4.56 -17.62
C TYR A 72 -1.30 5.33 -16.89
N PRO A 73 -1.62 6.49 -16.28
CA PRO A 73 -0.72 7.17 -15.38
C PRO A 73 -0.68 6.48 -14.01
N GLY A 74 0.11 7.03 -13.09
CA GLY A 74 0.20 6.61 -11.70
C GLY A 74 -1.15 6.47 -10.98
N TRP A 75 -1.17 5.68 -9.91
CA TRP A 75 -2.40 5.15 -9.30
C TRP A 75 -3.30 6.20 -8.62
N TRP A 76 -2.79 7.42 -8.39
CA TRP A 76 -3.55 8.55 -7.85
C TRP A 76 -3.39 9.83 -8.68
N ASP A 77 -3.18 9.69 -9.99
CA ASP A 77 -2.92 10.83 -10.88
C ASP A 77 -4.01 11.91 -10.79
N ASN A 78 -5.28 11.54 -10.62
CA ASN A 78 -6.37 12.51 -10.48
C ASN A 78 -6.26 13.40 -9.22
N LEU A 79 -5.51 12.99 -8.20
CA LEU A 79 -5.24 13.77 -7.00
C LEU A 79 -4.02 14.68 -7.16
N VAL A 80 -2.96 14.21 -7.82
CA VAL A 80 -1.63 14.83 -7.81
C VAL A 80 -1.28 15.43 -9.16
N GLY A 81 -0.95 16.72 -9.18
CA GLY A 81 -0.46 17.44 -10.36
C GLY A 81 -0.81 18.93 -10.37
N PRO A 82 -0.39 19.68 -11.40
CA PRO A 82 -0.61 21.12 -11.46
C PRO A 82 -2.10 21.47 -11.41
N GLY A 83 -2.50 22.26 -10.40
CA GLY A 83 -3.89 22.68 -10.20
C GLY A 83 -4.87 21.57 -9.77
N LYS A 84 -4.40 20.34 -9.52
CA LYS A 84 -5.20 19.24 -8.94
C LYS A 84 -5.33 19.43 -7.41
N PRO A 85 -6.17 18.65 -6.70
CA PRO A 85 -6.40 18.89 -5.27
C PRO A 85 -5.12 18.82 -4.42
N LEU A 86 -4.17 17.94 -4.76
CA LEU A 86 -2.80 18.03 -4.29
C LEU A 86 -1.93 18.71 -5.36
N ASP A 87 -1.94 20.03 -5.32
CA ASP A 87 -1.36 20.91 -6.34
C ASP A 87 0.17 20.93 -6.27
N THR A 88 0.82 20.37 -7.29
CA THR A 88 2.29 20.32 -7.38
C THR A 88 2.94 21.65 -7.78
N ASN A 89 2.14 22.68 -8.09
CA ASN A 89 2.65 24.05 -8.15
C ASN A 89 2.92 24.63 -6.75
N LYS A 90 2.41 23.98 -5.68
CA LYS A 90 2.50 24.45 -4.30
C LYS A 90 3.22 23.46 -3.39
N PHE A 91 2.98 22.17 -3.57
CA PHE A 91 3.51 21.11 -2.73
C PHE A 91 4.57 20.28 -3.45
N PHE A 92 5.52 19.78 -2.66
CA PHE A 92 6.48 18.76 -3.08
C PHE A 92 5.98 17.40 -2.60
N VAL A 93 5.42 16.62 -3.52
CA VAL A 93 4.76 15.35 -3.20
C VAL A 93 5.75 14.20 -3.35
N ILE A 94 5.74 13.27 -2.40
CA ILE A 94 6.65 12.12 -2.34
C ILE A 94 5.82 10.84 -2.35
N GLY A 95 6.07 9.96 -3.31
CA GLY A 95 5.59 8.57 -3.32
C GLY A 95 6.76 7.63 -3.06
N VAL A 96 6.59 6.63 -2.20
CA VAL A 96 7.65 5.68 -1.84
C VAL A 96 7.12 4.26 -1.89
N ASN A 97 7.89 3.32 -2.44
CA ASN A 97 7.55 1.91 -2.39
C ASN A 97 8.13 1.34 -1.09
N ASN A 98 7.27 0.75 -0.28
CA ASN A 98 7.66 0.28 1.04
C ASN A 98 8.66 -0.88 1.00
N LEU A 99 9.44 -1.03 2.07
CA LEU A 99 10.24 -2.23 2.31
C LEU A 99 9.36 -3.49 2.27
N GLY A 100 9.86 -4.55 1.67
CA GLY A 100 9.08 -5.75 1.43
C GLY A 100 8.14 -5.66 0.21
N GLY A 101 8.07 -4.51 -0.46
CA GLY A 101 7.36 -4.33 -1.73
C GLY A 101 8.08 -4.95 -2.93
N CYS A 102 7.41 -5.02 -4.08
CA CYS A 102 7.94 -5.61 -5.31
C CYS A 102 8.20 -4.63 -6.46
N HIS A 103 8.10 -3.31 -6.19
CA HIS A 103 8.36 -2.26 -7.17
C HIS A 103 9.70 -1.58 -6.89
N GLY A 104 10.74 -2.40 -6.71
CA GLY A 104 12.15 -2.03 -6.67
C GLY A 104 12.78 -1.76 -5.29
N SER A 105 12.02 -1.34 -4.27
CA SER A 105 12.59 -1.23 -2.90
C SER A 105 13.02 -2.60 -2.39
N SER A 106 13.93 -2.64 -1.42
CA SER A 106 14.39 -3.90 -0.83
C SER A 106 13.20 -4.72 -0.32
N GLY A 107 13.10 -5.95 -0.83
CA GLY A 107 11.99 -6.86 -0.63
C GLY A 107 12.35 -8.29 -1.05
N PRO A 108 11.40 -9.23 -1.02
CA PRO A 108 11.66 -10.65 -1.30
C PRO A 108 12.30 -10.93 -2.67
N ILE A 109 11.92 -10.14 -3.68
CA ILE A 109 12.47 -10.27 -5.04
C ILE A 109 13.87 -9.65 -5.19
N SER A 110 14.26 -8.76 -4.29
CA SER A 110 15.58 -8.11 -4.34
C SER A 110 16.69 -9.09 -3.96
N ILE A 111 17.92 -8.81 -4.42
CA ILE A 111 19.09 -9.65 -4.10
C ILE A 111 19.51 -9.41 -2.65
N ASN A 112 19.69 -10.49 -1.90
CA ASN A 112 20.30 -10.49 -0.60
C ASN A 112 21.82 -10.30 -0.74
N PRO A 113 22.40 -9.23 -0.18
CA PRO A 113 23.82 -8.93 -0.31
C PRO A 113 24.72 -10.00 0.33
N ASP A 114 24.23 -10.74 1.33
CA ASP A 114 25.02 -11.75 2.05
C ASP A 114 25.14 -13.06 1.27
N THR A 115 24.15 -13.38 0.43
CA THR A 115 24.08 -14.66 -0.29
C THR A 115 24.22 -14.53 -1.80
N GLY A 116 24.06 -13.32 -2.36
CA GLY A 116 24.03 -13.08 -3.80
C GLY A 116 22.79 -13.64 -4.52
N LYS A 117 21.78 -14.11 -3.77
CA LYS A 117 20.53 -14.69 -4.28
C LYS A 117 19.33 -13.81 -3.93
N PRO A 118 18.16 -13.95 -4.60
CA PRO A 118 16.94 -13.30 -4.15
C PRO A 118 16.67 -13.59 -2.67
N TRP A 119 16.15 -12.61 -1.93
CA TRP A 119 15.84 -12.79 -0.52
C TRP A 119 14.80 -13.89 -0.27
N GLY A 120 13.82 -14.08 -1.16
CA GLY A 120 12.90 -15.21 -1.07
C GLY A 120 12.10 -15.24 0.24
N SER A 121 12.01 -16.44 0.80
CA SER A 121 11.43 -16.71 2.11
C SER A 121 12.17 -15.99 3.25
N ALA A 122 13.47 -15.73 3.09
CA ALA A 122 14.32 -15.13 4.12
C ALA A 122 14.10 -13.62 4.32
N PHE A 123 13.43 -12.91 3.40
CA PHE A 123 13.13 -11.49 3.64
C PHE A 123 12.23 -11.37 4.89
N PRO A 124 12.63 -10.56 5.90
CA PRO A 124 11.92 -10.51 7.16
C PRO A 124 10.49 -9.99 7.01
N ILE A 125 9.63 -10.34 7.98
CA ILE A 125 8.32 -9.71 8.11
C ILE A 125 8.53 -8.25 8.51
N VAL A 126 7.85 -7.36 7.80
CA VAL A 126 7.81 -5.91 8.05
C VAL A 126 6.46 -5.52 8.64
N THR A 127 6.46 -4.45 9.43
CA THR A 127 5.28 -3.83 10.03
C THR A 127 5.04 -2.43 9.47
N VAL A 128 3.88 -1.84 9.77
CA VAL A 128 3.60 -0.44 9.41
C VAL A 128 4.60 0.50 10.09
N GLU A 129 5.00 0.21 11.32
CA GLU A 129 6.01 0.97 12.05
C GLU A 129 7.38 0.90 11.36
N ASP A 130 7.77 -0.26 10.85
CA ASP A 130 9.02 -0.41 10.10
C ASP A 130 9.00 0.43 8.81
N TRP A 131 7.86 0.46 8.12
CA TRP A 131 7.68 1.34 6.95
C TRP A 131 7.80 2.80 7.33
N VAL A 132 7.09 3.26 8.36
CA VAL A 132 7.18 4.65 8.84
C VAL A 132 8.61 5.03 9.25
N ASN A 133 9.34 4.13 9.91
CA ASN A 133 10.75 4.34 10.25
C ASN A 133 11.66 4.45 9.02
N SER A 134 11.47 3.59 8.01
CA SER A 134 12.26 3.66 6.77
C SER A 134 11.92 4.91 5.95
N GLN A 135 10.65 5.31 5.92
CA GLN A 135 10.19 6.53 5.27
C GLN A 135 10.76 7.77 5.97
N ALA A 136 10.89 7.76 7.30
CA ALA A 136 11.52 8.83 8.05
C ALA A 136 13.00 9.03 7.69
N ARG A 137 13.75 7.94 7.49
CA ARG A 137 15.13 8.01 6.98
C ARG A 137 15.21 8.59 5.57
N LEU A 138 14.24 8.27 4.70
CA LEU A 138 14.13 8.92 3.39
C LEU A 138 13.90 10.42 3.52
N LEU A 139 13.00 10.85 4.41
CA LEU A 139 12.80 12.29 4.66
C LEU A 139 14.06 12.96 5.18
N ASP A 140 14.82 12.30 6.06
CA ASP A 140 16.09 12.81 6.59
C ASP A 140 17.12 12.99 5.45
N GLN A 141 17.24 12.04 4.53
CA GLN A 141 18.13 12.13 3.37
C GLN A 141 17.71 13.25 2.39
N LEU A 142 16.41 13.49 2.23
CA LEU A 142 15.88 14.65 1.48
C LEU A 142 16.00 15.97 2.26
N GLY A 143 16.40 15.89 3.54
CA GLY A 143 16.54 16.99 4.49
C GLY A 143 15.21 17.63 4.88
N ILE A 144 14.12 16.86 4.86
CA ILE A 144 12.78 17.28 5.25
C ILE A 144 12.56 16.94 6.72
N THR A 145 12.54 17.96 7.56
CA THR A 145 12.37 17.79 9.02
C THR A 145 10.90 17.59 9.41
N GLN A 146 9.99 18.28 8.74
CA GLN A 146 8.54 18.22 9.03
C GLN A 146 7.71 18.26 7.74
N LEU A 147 6.81 17.30 7.59
CA LEU A 147 5.85 17.24 6.51
C LEU A 147 4.75 18.30 6.68
N ALA A 148 4.39 18.94 5.56
CA ALA A 148 3.14 19.69 5.46
C ALA A 148 1.94 18.76 5.70
N ALA A 149 1.96 17.58 5.07
CA ALA A 149 0.97 16.54 5.31
C ALA A 149 1.51 15.13 5.06
N VAL A 150 0.91 14.15 5.72
CA VAL A 150 0.96 12.73 5.33
C VAL A 150 -0.43 12.28 4.92
N ILE A 151 -0.55 11.59 3.78
CA ILE A 151 -1.83 11.23 3.17
C ILE A 151 -1.80 9.74 2.84
N GLY A 152 -2.87 9.03 3.17
CA GLY A 152 -2.99 7.64 2.73
C GLY A 152 -4.40 7.07 2.82
N GLY A 153 -4.69 6.18 1.87
CA GLY A 153 -5.93 5.41 1.81
C GLY A 153 -5.73 3.96 2.27
N SER A 154 -6.71 3.35 2.95
CA SER A 154 -6.64 1.93 3.36
C SER A 154 -5.39 1.66 4.22
N LEU A 155 -4.52 0.71 3.82
CA LEU A 155 -3.23 0.46 4.46
C LEU A 155 -2.30 1.69 4.43
N GLY A 156 -2.45 2.57 3.44
CA GLY A 156 -1.81 3.88 3.42
C GLY A 156 -2.29 4.79 4.55
N GLY A 157 -3.58 4.72 4.90
CA GLY A 157 -4.15 5.47 6.03
C GLY A 157 -3.61 4.99 7.38
N MET A 158 -3.31 3.70 7.52
CA MET A 158 -2.66 3.15 8.70
C MET A 158 -1.22 3.66 8.85
N GLN A 159 -0.48 3.76 7.74
CA GLN A 159 0.84 4.40 7.73
C GLN A 159 0.74 5.88 8.11
N ALA A 160 -0.20 6.62 7.53
CA ALA A 160 -0.44 8.03 7.86
C ALA A 160 -0.79 8.22 9.34
N LEU A 161 -1.62 7.34 9.92
CA LEU A 161 -1.93 7.35 11.35
C LEU A 161 -0.68 7.05 12.19
N GLN A 162 0.08 6.01 11.84
CA GLN A 162 1.30 5.63 12.54
C GLN A 162 2.37 6.74 12.53
N TRP A 163 2.48 7.49 11.43
CA TRP A 163 3.34 8.68 11.33
C TRP A 163 3.07 9.69 12.44
N THR A 164 1.79 9.96 12.72
CA THR A 164 1.40 10.93 13.75
C THR A 164 1.72 10.48 15.17
N ILE A 165 1.84 9.16 15.39
CA ILE A 165 2.17 8.57 16.70
C ILE A 165 3.68 8.48 16.87
N ALA A 166 4.39 7.96 15.87
CA ALA A 166 5.84 7.71 15.95
C ALA A 166 6.68 8.99 15.85
N TYR A 167 6.23 9.96 15.05
CA TYR A 167 6.97 11.19 14.78
C TYR A 167 6.05 12.42 14.89
N PRO A 168 5.45 12.69 16.06
CA PRO A 168 4.40 13.70 16.22
C PRO A 168 4.86 15.13 15.87
N GLU A 169 6.13 15.46 16.09
CA GLU A 169 6.69 16.77 15.72
C GLU A 169 6.93 16.91 14.21
N ARG A 170 6.98 15.81 13.47
CA ARG A 170 7.36 15.79 12.04
C ARG A 170 6.17 15.84 11.09
N VAL A 171 4.94 16.00 11.60
CA VAL A 171 3.72 16.00 10.78
C VAL A 171 2.80 17.14 11.20
N ARG A 172 2.50 18.06 10.28
CA ARG A 172 1.51 19.13 10.54
C ARG A 172 0.07 18.70 10.29
N HIS A 173 -0.16 17.92 9.24
CA HIS A 173 -1.50 17.45 8.86
C HIS A 173 -1.48 15.97 8.49
N ALA A 174 -2.54 15.23 8.83
CA ALA A 174 -2.71 13.83 8.48
C ALA A 174 -4.06 13.61 7.82
N LEU A 175 -4.05 13.01 6.63
CA LEU A 175 -5.25 12.61 5.90
C LEU A 175 -5.37 11.09 5.93
N VAL A 176 -6.34 10.60 6.69
CA VAL A 176 -6.60 9.16 6.87
C VAL A 176 -7.89 8.81 6.15
N ILE A 177 -7.77 8.10 5.03
CA ILE A 177 -8.88 7.88 4.07
C ILE A 177 -9.23 6.40 4.03
N ALA A 178 -10.51 6.04 4.18
CA ALA A 178 -11.00 4.65 4.07
C ALA A 178 -10.12 3.64 4.84
N SER A 179 -9.87 3.95 6.12
CA SER A 179 -8.93 3.20 6.96
C SER A 179 -9.52 2.95 8.35
N ALA A 180 -8.77 2.20 9.17
CA ALA A 180 -9.16 1.78 10.50
C ALA A 180 -7.93 1.72 11.43
N PRO A 181 -8.12 1.82 12.76
CA PRO A 181 -7.00 1.70 13.70
C PRO A 181 -6.42 0.28 13.72
N ASN A 182 -7.25 -0.74 13.52
CA ASN A 182 -6.86 -2.13 13.34
C ASN A 182 -7.88 -2.88 12.47
N LEU A 183 -7.54 -4.10 12.04
CA LEU A 183 -8.46 -4.95 11.27
C LEU A 183 -9.48 -5.68 12.14
N THR A 184 -10.66 -5.92 11.56
CA THR A 184 -11.66 -6.82 12.15
C THR A 184 -11.28 -8.29 11.94
N ALA A 185 -11.88 -9.19 12.72
CA ALA A 185 -11.72 -10.64 12.54
C ALA A 185 -12.08 -11.09 11.10
N GLN A 186 -13.12 -10.50 10.50
CA GLN A 186 -13.52 -10.81 9.13
C GLN A 186 -12.43 -10.39 8.12
N ASN A 187 -11.83 -9.22 8.28
CA ASN A 187 -10.75 -8.77 7.39
C ASN A 187 -9.51 -9.66 7.51
N ILE A 188 -9.17 -10.07 8.74
CA ILE A 188 -8.05 -11.00 8.99
C ILE A 188 -8.34 -12.35 8.33
N ALA A 189 -9.58 -12.86 8.41
CA ALA A 189 -9.97 -14.11 7.76
C ALA A 189 -9.81 -14.04 6.22
N PHE A 190 -10.21 -12.94 5.58
CA PHE A 190 -9.97 -12.75 4.14
C PHE A 190 -8.48 -12.78 3.78
N ASN A 191 -7.66 -12.07 4.56
CA ASN A 191 -6.22 -12.05 4.33
C ASN A 191 -5.60 -13.44 4.55
N GLU A 192 -6.08 -14.21 5.53
CA GLU A 192 -5.59 -15.57 5.79
C GLU A 192 -5.91 -16.54 4.68
N VAL A 193 -7.15 -16.56 4.18
CA VAL A 193 -7.54 -17.40 3.04
C VAL A 193 -6.70 -17.05 1.80
N ALA A 194 -6.47 -15.76 1.55
CA ALA A 194 -5.61 -15.31 0.46
C ALA A 194 -4.16 -15.79 0.61
N ARG A 195 -3.59 -15.74 1.82
CA ARG A 195 -2.25 -16.26 2.09
C ARG A 195 -2.16 -17.77 1.93
N GLN A 196 -3.14 -18.52 2.42
CA GLN A 196 -3.17 -19.98 2.26
C GLN A 196 -3.27 -20.40 0.80
N ALA A 197 -4.04 -19.68 -0.02
CA ALA A 197 -4.09 -19.92 -1.45
C ALA A 197 -2.70 -19.80 -2.11
N ILE A 198 -1.89 -18.83 -1.69
CA ILE A 198 -0.49 -18.67 -2.16
C ILE A 198 0.41 -19.78 -1.61
N ILE A 199 0.39 -20.01 -0.29
CA ILE A 199 1.32 -20.92 0.39
C ILE A 199 1.14 -22.37 -0.09
N THR A 200 -0.10 -22.76 -0.39
CA THR A 200 -0.45 -24.10 -0.87
C THR A 200 -0.28 -24.29 -2.38
N ASP A 201 0.10 -23.25 -3.14
CA ASP A 201 0.42 -23.41 -4.56
C ASP A 201 1.68 -24.30 -4.69
N PRO A 202 1.64 -25.39 -5.47
CA PRO A 202 2.82 -26.22 -5.72
C PRO A 202 4.06 -25.45 -6.18
N GLU A 203 3.87 -24.33 -6.89
CA GLU A 203 4.95 -23.47 -7.38
C GLU A 203 5.43 -22.44 -6.33
N PHE A 204 4.96 -22.51 -5.08
CA PHE A 204 5.39 -21.58 -4.02
C PHE A 204 6.78 -21.93 -3.48
N HIS A 205 7.18 -23.20 -3.49
CA HIS A 205 8.51 -23.65 -3.04
C HIS A 205 8.94 -23.04 -1.70
N GLY A 206 8.04 -22.97 -0.72
CA GLY A 206 8.32 -22.41 0.61
C GLY A 206 8.63 -20.90 0.62
N GLY A 207 8.43 -20.19 -0.48
CA GLY A 207 8.81 -18.79 -0.67
C GLY A 207 10.07 -18.59 -1.51
N ASP A 208 10.76 -19.65 -1.93
CA ASP A 208 12.02 -19.56 -2.69
C ASP A 208 11.83 -19.92 -4.18
N TYR A 209 10.61 -19.71 -4.69
CA TYR A 209 10.22 -19.97 -6.08
C TYR A 209 11.03 -19.23 -7.15
N TYR A 210 11.73 -18.15 -6.79
CA TYR A 210 12.64 -17.45 -7.70
C TYR A 210 13.80 -18.34 -8.15
N GLU A 211 14.31 -19.23 -7.28
CA GLU A 211 15.40 -20.16 -7.63
C GLU A 211 14.96 -21.21 -8.64
N HIS A 212 13.66 -21.47 -8.71
CA HIS A 212 13.03 -22.42 -9.62
C HIS A 212 12.58 -21.76 -10.94
N GLY A 213 12.67 -20.43 -11.06
CA GLY A 213 12.20 -19.70 -12.23
C GLY A 213 10.68 -19.75 -12.42
N VAL A 214 9.93 -19.99 -11.35
CA VAL A 214 8.46 -20.11 -11.37
C VAL A 214 7.80 -19.04 -10.50
N VAL A 215 6.48 -18.92 -10.62
CA VAL A 215 5.66 -18.03 -9.79
C VAL A 215 4.44 -18.82 -9.33
N PRO A 216 4.02 -18.73 -8.05
CA PRO A 216 2.78 -19.33 -7.54
C PRO A 216 1.53 -18.61 -8.07
N ARG A 217 1.35 -18.67 -9.40
CA ARG A 217 0.35 -17.89 -10.13
C ARG A 217 -1.06 -18.28 -9.73
N ARG A 218 -1.34 -19.56 -9.46
CA ARG A 218 -2.72 -19.99 -9.12
C ARG A 218 -3.12 -19.42 -7.78
N GLY A 219 -2.25 -19.56 -6.78
CA GLY A 219 -2.47 -19.01 -5.46
C GLY A 219 -2.64 -17.50 -5.47
N LEU A 220 -1.77 -16.78 -6.19
CA LEU A 220 -1.82 -15.33 -6.27
C LEU A 220 -3.07 -14.81 -7.01
N ARG A 221 -3.53 -15.52 -8.06
CA ARG A 221 -4.81 -15.22 -8.73
C ARG A 221 -5.98 -15.33 -7.77
N ILE A 222 -6.08 -16.44 -7.03
CA ILE A 222 -7.16 -16.67 -6.06
C ILE A 222 -7.13 -15.61 -4.96
N ALA A 223 -5.94 -15.32 -4.40
CA ALA A 223 -5.74 -14.27 -3.42
C ALA A 223 -6.24 -12.91 -3.93
N ARG A 224 -5.94 -12.57 -5.19
CA ARG A 224 -6.40 -11.30 -5.79
C ARG A 224 -7.89 -11.30 -6.09
N MET A 225 -8.47 -12.40 -6.53
CA MET A 225 -9.92 -12.52 -6.74
C MET A 225 -10.66 -12.28 -5.42
N LEU A 226 -10.22 -12.93 -4.34
CA LEU A 226 -10.78 -12.73 -3.01
C LEU A 226 -10.66 -11.28 -2.55
N GLY A 227 -9.47 -10.68 -2.71
CA GLY A 227 -9.25 -9.26 -2.41
C GLY A 227 -10.17 -8.32 -3.20
N HIS A 228 -10.36 -8.55 -4.51
CA HIS A 228 -11.23 -7.69 -5.33
C HIS A 228 -12.70 -7.72 -4.91
N ILE A 229 -13.20 -8.87 -4.46
CA ILE A 229 -14.57 -8.96 -3.94
C ILE A 229 -14.72 -7.98 -2.76
N THR A 230 -13.69 -7.85 -1.93
CA THR A 230 -13.72 -6.94 -0.77
C THR A 230 -13.60 -5.45 -1.10
N TYR A 231 -13.30 -5.09 -2.35
CA TYR A 231 -13.14 -3.69 -2.77
C TYR A 231 -14.37 -3.13 -3.46
N LEU A 232 -15.33 -3.99 -3.81
CA LEU A 232 -16.56 -3.61 -4.48
C LEU A 232 -17.69 -3.62 -3.44
N SER A 233 -18.60 -2.65 -3.53
CA SER A 233 -19.85 -2.70 -2.77
C SER A 233 -20.83 -3.66 -3.42
N ASP A 234 -21.75 -4.20 -2.61
CA ASP A 234 -22.81 -5.08 -3.11
C ASP A 234 -23.66 -4.40 -4.20
N ASP A 235 -24.03 -3.14 -3.98
CA ASP A 235 -24.79 -2.35 -4.95
C ASP A 235 -24.03 -2.20 -6.28
N ALA A 236 -22.72 -1.90 -6.24
CA ALA A 236 -21.91 -1.75 -7.44
C ALA A 236 -21.71 -3.08 -8.18
N MET A 237 -21.61 -4.20 -7.45
CA MET A 237 -21.56 -5.54 -8.05
C MET A 237 -22.91 -5.91 -8.69
N GLY A 238 -24.01 -5.63 -8.00
CA GLY A 238 -25.37 -5.87 -8.47
C GLY A 238 -25.72 -5.10 -9.74
N GLU A 239 -25.43 -3.79 -9.78
CA GLU A 239 -25.69 -2.95 -10.95
C GLU A 239 -24.80 -3.32 -12.15
N LYS A 240 -23.49 -3.52 -11.91
CA LYS A 240 -22.53 -3.76 -12.99
C LYS A 240 -22.68 -5.15 -13.59
N PHE A 241 -22.71 -6.18 -12.75
CA PHE A 241 -22.68 -7.57 -13.19
C PHE A 241 -24.01 -8.28 -13.00
N GLY A 242 -24.66 -8.11 -11.84
CA GLY A 242 -25.89 -8.82 -11.51
C GLY A 242 -25.76 -10.33 -11.76
N ARG A 243 -26.69 -10.90 -12.53
CA ARG A 243 -26.66 -12.30 -12.99
C ARG A 243 -26.38 -12.43 -14.49
N LYS A 244 -25.69 -11.46 -15.08
CA LYS A 244 -25.41 -11.46 -16.53
C LYS A 244 -24.51 -12.63 -16.91
N LEU A 245 -24.98 -13.42 -17.86
CA LEU A 245 -24.20 -14.46 -18.51
C LEU A 245 -23.37 -13.87 -19.65
N LYS A 246 -22.24 -14.52 -19.96
CA LYS A 246 -21.43 -14.19 -21.12
C LYS A 246 -22.02 -14.78 -22.41
N ASP A 247 -22.47 -16.03 -22.33
CA ASP A 247 -23.19 -16.79 -23.37
C ASP A 247 -24.39 -17.54 -22.72
N ASP A 248 -24.76 -18.72 -23.21
CA ASP A 248 -25.69 -19.64 -22.55
C ASP A 248 -25.04 -20.46 -21.43
N ILE A 249 -25.87 -21.02 -20.53
CA ILE A 249 -25.44 -21.95 -19.46
C ILE A 249 -24.99 -23.27 -20.10
N LYS A 250 -23.74 -23.68 -19.82
CA LYS A 250 -23.12 -24.88 -20.40
C LYS A 250 -22.93 -26.01 -19.37
N TYR A 251 -23.34 -25.79 -18.11
CA TYR A 251 -23.23 -26.73 -16.99
C TYR A 251 -21.79 -27.23 -16.79
N SER A 252 -20.85 -26.29 -16.77
CA SER A 252 -19.42 -26.57 -16.66
C SER A 252 -18.74 -25.71 -15.59
N PHE A 253 -17.47 -25.99 -15.28
CA PHE A 253 -16.64 -25.12 -14.42
C PHE A 253 -15.93 -23.99 -15.21
N ASN A 254 -16.27 -23.82 -16.50
CA ASN A 254 -15.75 -22.72 -17.31
C ASN A 254 -16.44 -21.40 -16.94
N VAL A 255 -15.96 -20.30 -17.52
CA VAL A 255 -16.59 -18.98 -17.32
C VAL A 255 -17.94 -18.96 -18.01
N GLU A 256 -19.00 -18.75 -17.24
CA GLU A 256 -20.37 -18.61 -17.73
C GLU A 256 -20.96 -17.23 -17.35
N PHE A 257 -20.53 -16.65 -16.22
CA PHE A 257 -20.97 -15.32 -15.78
C PHE A 257 -19.96 -14.22 -16.07
N GLU A 258 -20.45 -13.01 -16.34
CA GLU A 258 -19.61 -11.81 -16.52
C GLU A 258 -18.74 -11.52 -15.28
N MET A 259 -19.26 -11.77 -14.08
CA MET A 259 -18.49 -11.60 -12.84
C MET A 259 -17.32 -12.59 -12.73
N GLU A 260 -17.49 -13.83 -13.20
CA GLU A 260 -16.41 -14.82 -13.22
C GLU A 260 -15.32 -14.40 -14.21
N SER A 261 -15.73 -13.95 -15.41
CA SER A 261 -14.83 -13.41 -16.44
C SER A 261 -14.00 -12.26 -15.88
N TYR A 262 -14.67 -11.31 -15.22
CA TYR A 262 -14.04 -10.14 -14.60
C TYR A 262 -13.04 -10.54 -13.51
N LEU A 263 -13.43 -11.38 -12.55
CA LEU A 263 -12.55 -11.80 -11.47
C LEU A 263 -11.33 -12.57 -11.99
N ARG A 264 -11.52 -13.50 -12.95
CA ARG A 264 -10.41 -14.25 -13.53
C ARG A 264 -9.43 -13.33 -14.25
N TYR A 265 -9.93 -12.37 -15.05
CA TYR A 265 -9.10 -11.37 -15.73
C TYR A 265 -8.29 -10.51 -14.73
N GLN A 266 -8.95 -10.00 -13.68
CA GLN A 266 -8.26 -9.21 -12.65
C GLN A 266 -7.22 -10.02 -11.86
N GLY A 267 -7.50 -11.30 -11.59
CA GLY A 267 -6.57 -12.21 -10.98
C GLY A 267 -5.34 -12.47 -11.86
N ASP A 268 -5.56 -12.77 -13.15
CA ASP A 268 -4.49 -13.04 -14.12
C ASP A 268 -3.55 -11.85 -14.30
N LYS A 269 -4.12 -10.65 -14.45
CA LYS A 269 -3.35 -9.42 -14.57
C LYS A 269 -2.46 -9.23 -13.34
N PHE A 270 -3.04 -9.28 -12.14
CA PHE A 270 -2.29 -9.06 -10.91
C PHE A 270 -1.20 -10.11 -10.68
N ALA A 271 -1.45 -11.38 -11.00
CA ALA A 271 -0.44 -12.42 -10.88
C ALA A 271 0.72 -12.25 -11.90
N GLY A 272 0.57 -11.40 -12.91
CA GLY A 272 1.66 -10.98 -13.81
C GLY A 272 2.46 -9.79 -13.30
N GLU A 273 1.90 -8.97 -12.41
CA GLU A 273 2.46 -7.66 -12.02
C GLU A 273 2.92 -7.60 -10.55
N PHE A 274 2.38 -8.47 -9.70
CA PHE A 274 2.61 -8.45 -8.26
C PHE A 274 3.33 -9.71 -7.78
N ASP A 275 4.08 -9.57 -6.71
CA ASP A 275 4.88 -10.65 -6.13
C ASP A 275 4.15 -11.34 -4.97
N ALA A 276 4.21 -12.67 -4.93
CA ALA A 276 3.49 -13.47 -3.93
C ALA A 276 4.07 -13.31 -2.53
N ASN A 277 5.40 -13.36 -2.39
CA ASN A 277 6.07 -13.13 -1.11
C ASN A 277 5.80 -11.74 -0.53
N THR A 278 5.74 -10.72 -1.39
CA THR A 278 5.34 -9.35 -1.06
C THR A 278 3.91 -9.31 -0.55
N TYR A 279 2.97 -9.98 -1.25
CA TYR A 279 1.58 -10.06 -0.82
C TYR A 279 1.43 -10.66 0.58
N LEU A 280 2.13 -11.77 0.86
CA LEU A 280 2.13 -12.41 2.18
C LEU A 280 2.56 -11.43 3.29
N ARG A 281 3.63 -10.68 3.03
CA ARG A 281 4.22 -9.75 4.01
C ARG A 281 3.36 -8.50 4.21
N MET A 282 2.88 -7.90 3.13
CA MET A 282 2.04 -6.69 3.24
C MET A 282 0.69 -6.98 3.89
N THR A 283 0.08 -8.15 3.61
CA THR A 283 -1.16 -8.55 4.31
C THR A 283 -0.91 -8.87 5.78
N ARG A 284 0.27 -9.39 6.13
CA ARG A 284 0.65 -9.61 7.53
C ARG A 284 0.92 -8.30 8.27
N ALA A 285 1.59 -7.33 7.64
CA ALA A 285 1.76 -5.98 8.17
C ALA A 285 0.40 -5.32 8.46
N LEU A 286 -0.55 -5.48 7.54
CA LEU A 286 -1.93 -5.03 7.69
C LEU A 286 -2.64 -5.72 8.87
N ASP A 287 -2.48 -7.04 9.05
CA ASP A 287 -3.09 -7.78 10.17
C ASP A 287 -2.47 -7.43 11.53
N TYR A 288 -1.17 -7.12 11.57
CA TYR A 288 -0.45 -6.80 12.80
C TYR A 288 -0.67 -5.36 13.29
N TYR A 289 -1.11 -4.46 12.41
CA TYR A 289 -1.28 -3.07 12.77
C TYR A 289 -2.41 -2.89 13.79
N ASP A 290 -2.01 -2.50 15.00
CA ASP A 290 -2.89 -2.07 16.08
C ASP A 290 -2.12 -1.09 16.99
N PRO A 291 -2.27 0.22 16.77
CA PRO A 291 -1.55 1.22 17.56
C PRO A 291 -2.00 1.25 19.02
N ALA A 292 -3.22 0.78 19.33
CA ALA A 292 -3.76 0.73 20.69
C ALA A 292 -3.18 -0.43 21.51
N ARG A 293 -2.62 -1.45 20.85
CA ARG A 293 -2.09 -2.65 21.52
C ARG A 293 -1.02 -2.34 22.57
N ALA A 294 -0.15 -1.37 22.32
CA ALA A 294 0.89 -0.95 23.27
C ALA A 294 0.33 -0.14 24.46
N TYR A 295 -0.96 0.21 24.43
CA TYR A 295 -1.66 1.04 25.40
C TYR A 295 -2.87 0.30 25.99
N ASP A 296 -2.75 -1.02 26.19
CA ASP A 296 -3.80 -1.89 26.75
C ASP A 296 -5.13 -1.83 25.97
N GLY A 297 -5.06 -1.59 24.66
CA GLY A 297 -6.23 -1.45 23.79
C GLY A 297 -6.88 -0.06 23.82
N ASP A 298 -6.28 0.91 24.50
CA ASP A 298 -6.77 2.29 24.56
C ASP A 298 -6.24 3.12 23.39
N LEU A 299 -7.09 3.27 22.36
CA LEU A 299 -6.74 4.05 21.17
C LEU A 299 -6.58 5.55 21.47
N SER A 300 -7.32 6.11 22.44
CA SER A 300 -7.18 7.52 22.81
C SER A 300 -5.81 7.80 23.41
N LYS A 301 -5.29 6.89 24.26
CA LYS A 301 -3.91 6.99 24.77
C LYS A 301 -2.86 6.84 23.66
N ALA A 302 -3.08 5.95 22.70
CA ALA A 302 -2.16 5.80 21.58
C ALA A 302 -2.09 7.08 20.72
N LEU A 303 -3.24 7.70 20.46
CA LEU A 303 -3.34 8.91 19.65
C LEU A 303 -3.06 10.21 20.43
N SER A 304 -2.98 10.17 21.76
CA SER A 304 -2.65 11.36 22.56
C SER A 304 -1.25 11.91 22.28
N GLN A 305 -0.39 11.13 21.63
CA GLN A 305 0.95 11.57 21.18
C GLN A 305 0.86 12.51 19.98
N ALA A 306 -0.19 12.41 19.17
CA ALA A 306 -0.31 13.10 17.90
C ALA A 306 -0.50 14.62 18.09
N LYS A 307 0.28 15.41 17.34
CA LYS A 307 0.17 16.87 17.29
C LYS A 307 -0.38 17.39 15.97
N ALA A 308 -0.48 16.52 14.96
CA ALA A 308 -0.99 16.87 13.64
C ALA A 308 -2.48 17.24 13.70
N LYS A 309 -2.93 18.08 12.76
CA LYS A 309 -4.36 18.24 12.47
C LYS A 309 -4.83 17.11 11.56
N PHE A 310 -6.02 16.57 11.82
CA PHE A 310 -6.54 15.41 11.09
C PHE A 310 -7.67 15.78 10.15
N LEU A 311 -7.68 15.13 8.99
CA LEU A 311 -8.84 14.95 8.14
C LEU A 311 -9.07 13.45 7.98
N VAL A 312 -10.21 12.96 8.48
CA VAL A 312 -10.61 11.56 8.38
C VAL A 312 -11.76 11.44 7.38
N LEU A 313 -11.56 10.65 6.32
CA LEU A 313 -12.56 10.46 5.26
C LEU A 313 -12.99 9.00 5.19
N SER A 314 -14.31 8.77 5.06
CA SER A 314 -14.90 7.44 4.89
C SER A 314 -15.89 7.44 3.73
N PHE A 315 -16.15 6.27 3.16
CA PHE A 315 -17.13 6.09 2.09
C PHE A 315 -18.29 5.25 2.62
N THR A 316 -19.53 5.68 2.36
CA THR A 316 -20.73 5.05 2.92
C THR A 316 -20.92 3.60 2.49
N SER A 317 -20.45 3.26 1.29
CA SER A 317 -20.51 1.91 0.71
C SER A 317 -19.29 1.05 1.02
N ASP A 318 -18.27 1.58 1.69
CA ASP A 318 -17.12 0.79 2.12
C ASP A 318 -17.54 -0.07 3.31
N TRP A 319 -17.52 -1.38 3.12
CA TRP A 319 -17.81 -2.34 4.18
C TRP A 319 -16.52 -2.95 4.76
N ARG A 320 -15.39 -2.85 4.06
CA ARG A 320 -14.09 -3.35 4.51
C ARG A 320 -13.49 -2.43 5.57
N PHE A 321 -13.55 -1.11 5.35
CA PHE A 321 -13.16 -0.04 6.28
C PHE A 321 -14.34 0.90 6.50
N SER A 322 -15.38 0.38 7.14
CA SER A 322 -16.66 1.07 7.23
C SER A 322 -16.59 2.44 7.91
N PRO A 323 -17.57 3.34 7.66
CA PRO A 323 -17.65 4.63 8.34
C PRO A 323 -17.60 4.53 9.87
N ALA A 324 -18.03 3.41 10.45
CA ALA A 324 -17.90 3.17 11.89
C ALA A 324 -16.43 3.11 12.33
N ARG A 325 -15.55 2.48 11.54
CA ARG A 325 -14.11 2.38 11.81
C ARG A 325 -13.43 3.74 11.77
N SER A 326 -13.82 4.61 10.83
CA SER A 326 -13.34 6.00 10.81
C SER A 326 -13.84 6.82 12.01
N ARG A 327 -15.08 6.60 12.46
CA ARG A 327 -15.60 7.24 13.68
C ARG A 327 -14.86 6.83 14.94
N GLU A 328 -14.33 5.62 15.03
CA GLU A 328 -13.46 5.20 16.14
C GLU A 328 -12.19 6.04 16.21
N ILE A 329 -11.54 6.29 15.08
CA ILE A 329 -10.35 7.16 14.99
C ILE A 329 -10.72 8.57 15.45
N VAL A 330 -11.80 9.14 14.92
CA VAL A 330 -12.25 10.50 15.30
C VAL A 330 -12.57 10.58 16.79
N LYS A 331 -13.27 9.59 17.35
CA LYS A 331 -13.58 9.56 18.79
C LYS A 331 -12.31 9.51 19.65
N ALA A 332 -11.28 8.79 19.20
CA ALA A 332 -10.03 8.69 19.94
C ALA A 332 -9.13 9.94 19.83
N LEU A 333 -9.36 10.79 18.83
CA LEU A 333 -8.69 12.08 18.64
C LEU A 333 -9.31 13.24 19.43
N LEU A 334 -10.52 13.05 19.98
CA LEU A 334 -11.26 14.04 20.79
C LEU A 334 -10.99 13.84 22.28
#